data_AF-A0A960Y0D9-F1
#
_entry.id   AF-A0A960Y0D9-F1
#
_cell.length_a   1.000
_cell.length_b   1.000
_cell.length_c   1.000
_cell.angle_alpha   90.00
_cell.angle_beta   90.00
_cell.angle_gamma   90.00
#
_symmetry.space_group_name_H-M   'P 1'
#
loop_
_entity.id
_entity.type
_entity.pdbx_description
1 polymer ?
#
loop_
_entity_poly.entity_id
_entity_poly.type
_entity_poly.pdbx_seq_one_letter_code
_entity_poly.pdbx_strand_id
1 'polypeptide(L)'
;MRIQYLFKLSILFILFLNPSMLLFSDTIYLKSGKVIEGKIVSQNSQKVDLEKENGKKTSLSKKSILRIVYKDPETSDPDLKKENTSQKKKIAKKETEFKSKKTASTEKKSQNEITNSPELAGIEQKLDKMIQQKEIDLELRKEELSIKKSENDRFDTLLKREEEILSEEKALLKENRYILQEELEKERKERALLEKRVTELELKNRRLEMFLSMDEGEVAYYSQKRDSMDIVKRSMIFPGWGQRYAKDEFSGNAFSVTFLTTFSLGLLSYTSGKYSESNIREETSTTLSQNAFLLSQVSSTNSSLSGYALYSSYQKGESKLDDPLLRQQFGKTLLITSILVYGANLLHAYYLGNDWAKITPKNYPGAPASGWYWDLNPESNPNHTNASESRGVKTELGYGFLF
;
A
#
# COMPACT_ATOMS: atom_id res chain seq x y z
N MET A 1 28.88 -22.90 -41.24
CA MET A 1 27.43 -23.21 -41.34
C MET A 1 26.73 -23.51 -40.01
N ARG A 2 27.28 -24.30 -39.07
CA ARG A 2 26.54 -24.70 -37.84
C ARG A 2 26.20 -23.56 -36.86
N ILE A 3 27.01 -22.50 -36.79
CA ILE A 3 26.80 -21.35 -35.87
C ILE A 3 25.63 -20.45 -36.30
N GLN A 4 25.39 -20.29 -37.61
CA GLN A 4 24.25 -19.51 -38.11
C GLN A 4 22.91 -20.15 -37.74
N TYR A 5 22.84 -21.48 -37.66
CA TYR A 5 21.63 -22.18 -37.22
C TYR A 5 21.38 -22.01 -35.73
N LEU A 6 22.42 -22.03 -34.89
CA LEU A 6 22.28 -21.79 -33.44
C LEU A 6 21.81 -20.36 -33.13
N PHE A 7 22.25 -19.36 -33.92
CA PHE A 7 21.81 -17.98 -33.77
C PHE A 7 20.34 -17.79 -34.21
N LYS A 8 19.95 -18.39 -35.35
CA LYS A 8 18.54 -18.39 -35.80
C LYS A 8 17.61 -19.12 -34.84
N LEU A 9 18.06 -20.21 -34.22
CA LEU A 9 17.28 -20.94 -33.22
C LEU A 9 17.10 -20.12 -31.93
N SER A 10 18.12 -19.36 -31.51
CA SER A 10 18.06 -18.46 -30.35
C SER A 10 17.07 -17.31 -30.56
N ILE A 11 17.06 -16.69 -31.74
CA ILE A 11 16.07 -15.65 -32.10
C ILE A 11 14.65 -16.22 -32.13
N LEU A 12 14.47 -17.42 -32.67
CA LEU A 12 13.17 -18.11 -32.68
C LEU A 12 12.69 -18.42 -31.24
N PHE A 13 13.60 -18.81 -30.34
CA PHE A 13 13.31 -19.10 -28.94
C PHE A 13 12.96 -17.84 -28.15
N ILE A 14 13.62 -16.70 -28.41
CA ILE A 14 13.29 -15.40 -27.80
C ILE A 14 11.92 -14.87 -28.28
N LEU A 15 11.56 -15.11 -29.55
CA LEU A 15 10.22 -14.82 -30.08
C LEU A 15 9.14 -15.74 -29.47
N PHE A 16 9.48 -16.98 -29.14
CA PHE A 16 8.56 -17.94 -28.49
C PHE A 16 8.42 -17.72 -26.97
N LEU A 17 9.45 -17.14 -26.32
CA LEU A 17 9.47 -16.80 -24.89
C LEU A 17 8.76 -15.47 -24.55
N ASN A 18 8.25 -14.75 -25.54
CA ASN A 18 7.39 -13.58 -25.38
C ASN A 18 5.94 -13.93 -25.75
N PRO A 19 5.17 -14.63 -24.89
CA PRO A 19 3.75 -14.89 -25.13
C PRO A 19 2.90 -13.61 -25.12
N SER A 20 3.50 -12.45 -24.87
CA SER A 20 2.88 -11.12 -24.91
C SER A 20 2.36 -10.71 -26.30
N MET A 21 2.69 -11.46 -27.36
CA MET A 21 2.08 -11.30 -28.69
C MET A 21 0.90 -12.24 -28.97
N LEU A 22 0.46 -13.06 -28.00
CA LEU A 22 -0.81 -13.76 -28.12
C LEU A 22 -1.93 -12.73 -28.15
N LEU A 23 -2.59 -12.66 -29.31
CA LEU A 23 -3.64 -11.72 -29.67
C LEU A 23 -4.71 -11.64 -28.56
N PHE A 24 -4.70 -10.54 -27.81
CA PHE A 24 -5.73 -10.24 -26.83
C PHE A 24 -7.02 -9.91 -27.57
N SER A 25 -8.01 -10.78 -27.45
CA SER A 25 -9.34 -10.59 -28.01
C SER A 25 -10.28 -10.07 -26.92
N ASP A 26 -10.98 -8.98 -27.19
CA ASP A 26 -12.05 -8.48 -26.31
C ASP A 26 -13.24 -9.44 -26.36
N THR A 27 -14.01 -9.49 -25.27
CA THR A 27 -15.20 -10.36 -25.18
C THR A 27 -16.47 -9.51 -25.11
N ILE A 28 -17.39 -9.72 -26.04
CA ILE A 28 -18.70 -9.08 -26.06
C ILE A 28 -19.79 -10.09 -25.75
N TYR A 29 -20.54 -9.82 -24.70
CA TYR A 29 -21.75 -10.55 -24.31
C TYR A 29 -22.95 -9.89 -24.96
N LEU A 30 -23.71 -10.62 -25.77
CA LEU A 30 -24.97 -10.16 -26.36
C LEU A 30 -26.15 -10.46 -25.43
N LYS A 31 -27.21 -9.65 -25.51
CA LYS A 31 -28.48 -9.89 -24.79
C LYS A 31 -29.16 -11.19 -25.19
N SER A 32 -28.84 -11.73 -26.37
CA SER A 32 -29.30 -13.03 -26.81
C SER A 32 -28.60 -14.21 -26.10
N GLY A 33 -27.65 -13.95 -25.20
CA GLY A 33 -26.82 -14.97 -24.55
C GLY A 33 -25.62 -15.43 -25.38
N LYS A 34 -25.42 -14.89 -26.60
CA LYS A 34 -24.29 -15.24 -27.47
C LYS A 34 -23.05 -14.43 -27.08
N VAL A 35 -21.90 -15.10 -26.99
CA VAL A 35 -20.60 -14.47 -26.74
C VAL A 35 -19.83 -14.35 -28.04
N ILE A 36 -19.24 -13.18 -28.29
CA ILE A 36 -18.41 -12.91 -29.47
C ILE A 36 -17.05 -12.40 -28.98
N GLU A 37 -16.00 -13.11 -29.38
CA GLU A 37 -14.62 -12.73 -29.16
C GLU A 37 -14.08 -12.05 -30.43
N GLY A 38 -13.52 -10.85 -30.27
CA GLY A 38 -12.75 -10.15 -31.29
C GLY A 38 -12.14 -8.86 -30.77
N LYS A 39 -11.16 -8.30 -31.47
CA LYS A 39 -10.58 -7.00 -31.15
C LYS A 39 -11.54 -5.88 -31.56
N ILE A 40 -11.86 -4.95 -30.66
CA ILE A 40 -12.69 -3.79 -31.03
C ILE A 40 -11.83 -2.80 -31.83
N VAL A 41 -12.20 -2.58 -33.09
CA VAL A 41 -11.44 -1.70 -34.02
C VAL A 41 -11.97 -0.27 -33.99
N SER A 42 -13.29 -0.11 -33.96
CA SER A 42 -13.94 1.20 -33.88
C SER A 42 -15.27 1.12 -33.15
N GLN A 43 -15.65 2.21 -32.48
CA GLN A 43 -16.92 2.31 -31.78
C GLN A 43 -17.54 3.69 -32.03
N ASN A 44 -18.87 3.73 -32.24
CA ASN A 44 -19.63 4.97 -32.25
C ASN A 44 -20.78 4.91 -31.22
N SER A 45 -21.70 5.88 -31.23
CA SER A 45 -22.84 5.93 -30.31
C SER A 45 -23.86 4.80 -30.49
N GLN A 46 -23.93 4.16 -31.66
CA GLN A 46 -24.95 3.18 -32.04
C GLN A 46 -24.41 1.75 -32.31
N LYS A 47 -23.14 1.62 -32.71
CA LYS A 47 -22.51 0.37 -33.15
C LYS A 47 -21.07 0.21 -32.64
N VAL A 48 -20.62 -1.04 -32.63
CA VAL A 48 -19.26 -1.48 -32.30
C VAL A 48 -18.77 -2.35 -33.45
N ASP A 49 -17.64 -2.01 -34.04
CA ASP A 49 -17.00 -2.78 -35.10
C ASP A 49 -15.90 -3.65 -34.52
N LEU A 50 -16.00 -4.95 -34.73
CA LEU A 50 -15.07 -5.96 -34.22
C LEU A 50 -14.32 -6.63 -35.35
N GLU A 51 -13.06 -6.95 -35.12
CA GLU A 51 -12.24 -7.79 -35.98
C GLU A 51 -11.99 -9.12 -35.27
N LYS A 52 -12.48 -10.20 -35.88
CA LYS A 52 -12.31 -11.57 -35.37
C LYS A 52 -10.93 -12.11 -35.75
N GLU A 53 -10.53 -13.22 -35.12
CA GLU A 53 -9.23 -13.88 -35.37
C GLU A 53 -8.97 -14.22 -36.84
N ASN A 54 -10.03 -14.42 -37.63
CA ASN A 54 -9.95 -14.65 -39.08
C ASN A 54 -9.82 -13.37 -39.94
N GLY A 55 -9.64 -12.20 -39.33
CA GLY A 55 -9.57 -10.90 -40.00
C GLY A 55 -10.93 -10.37 -40.51
N LYS A 56 -12.04 -11.08 -40.26
CA LYS A 56 -13.37 -10.65 -40.67
C LYS A 56 -13.90 -9.57 -39.74
N LYS A 57 -14.23 -8.41 -40.32
CA LYS A 57 -14.88 -7.30 -39.60
C LYS A 57 -16.39 -7.52 -39.49
N THR A 58 -16.93 -7.42 -38.28
CA THR A 58 -18.37 -7.53 -37.99
C THR A 58 -18.83 -6.34 -37.16
N SER A 59 -19.90 -5.68 -37.59
CA SER A 59 -20.51 -4.56 -36.88
C SER A 59 -21.70 -5.03 -36.03
N LEU A 60 -21.71 -4.67 -34.75
CA LEU A 60 -22.77 -5.02 -33.79
C LEU A 60 -23.44 -3.76 -33.26
N SER A 61 -24.77 -3.75 -33.17
CA SER A 61 -25.50 -2.65 -32.55
C SER A 61 -25.37 -2.68 -31.03
N LYS A 62 -25.08 -1.54 -30.40
CA LYS A 62 -24.99 -1.40 -28.93
C LYS A 62 -26.28 -1.81 -28.21
N LYS A 63 -27.45 -1.69 -28.88
CA LYS A 63 -28.74 -2.14 -28.30
C LYS A 63 -28.76 -3.64 -28.02
N SER A 64 -28.02 -4.43 -28.80
CA SER A 64 -27.92 -5.88 -28.68
C SER A 64 -26.83 -6.36 -27.72
N ILE A 65 -25.97 -5.45 -27.24
CA ILE A 65 -24.87 -5.76 -26.34
C ILE A 65 -25.37 -5.68 -24.90
N LEU A 66 -25.04 -6.71 -24.11
CA LEU A 66 -25.27 -6.76 -22.67
C LEU A 66 -24.08 -6.16 -21.92
N ARG A 67 -22.86 -6.62 -22.23
CA ARG A 67 -21.62 -6.21 -21.57
C ARG A 67 -20.44 -6.36 -22.51
N ILE A 68 -19.47 -5.46 -22.43
CA ILE A 68 -18.16 -5.57 -23.07
C ILE A 68 -17.14 -5.76 -21.95
N VAL A 69 -16.31 -6.79 -22.07
CA VAL A 69 -15.17 -7.03 -21.17
C VAL A 69 -13.93 -6.82 -22.01
N TYR A 70 -13.29 -5.66 -21.81
CA TYR A 70 -12.00 -5.35 -22.41
C TYR A 70 -10.93 -6.16 -21.68
N LYS A 71 -10.10 -6.86 -22.45
CA LYS A 71 -8.96 -7.59 -21.89
C LYS A 71 -7.76 -6.64 -22.02
N ASP A 72 -7.69 -5.67 -21.12
CA ASP A 72 -6.72 -4.58 -21.24
C ASP A 72 -5.27 -5.09 -21.17
N PRO A 73 -4.39 -4.64 -22.08
CA PRO A 73 -2.99 -4.42 -21.76
C PRO A 73 -2.91 -3.16 -20.89
N GLU A 74 -2.22 -3.22 -19.77
CA GLU A 74 -2.07 -2.12 -18.80
C GLU A 74 -2.04 -0.70 -19.42
N THR A 75 -3.13 0.07 -19.27
CA THR A 75 -3.14 1.54 -19.12
C THR A 75 -2.44 2.37 -20.20
N SER A 76 -3.11 2.62 -21.34
CA SER A 76 -2.80 3.74 -22.24
C SER A 76 -3.69 4.96 -21.96
N ASP A 77 -3.46 5.63 -20.82
CA ASP A 77 -3.86 7.04 -20.67
C ASP A 77 -2.92 7.75 -19.66
N PRO A 78 -2.02 8.65 -20.10
CA PRO A 78 -1.03 9.30 -19.23
C PRO A 78 -1.63 10.30 -18.22
N ASP A 79 -2.88 10.74 -18.41
CA ASP A 79 -3.53 11.70 -17.50
C ASP A 79 -4.21 11.04 -16.29
N LEU A 80 -4.67 9.79 -16.40
CA LEU A 80 -5.20 9.02 -15.25
C LEU A 80 -4.10 8.46 -14.34
N LYS A 81 -2.87 8.28 -14.86
CA LYS A 81 -1.70 7.91 -14.04
C LYS A 81 -1.30 9.02 -13.07
N LYS A 82 -1.46 10.30 -13.42
CA LYS A 82 -1.15 11.39 -12.48
C LYS A 82 -2.13 11.47 -11.33
N GLU A 83 -3.37 10.99 -11.45
CA GLU A 83 -4.32 11.02 -10.34
C GLU A 83 -4.18 9.81 -9.42
N ASN A 84 -4.05 8.59 -9.97
CA ASN A 84 -3.96 7.36 -9.17
C ASN A 84 -2.56 7.07 -8.61
N THR A 85 -1.48 7.40 -9.32
CA THR A 85 -0.12 7.32 -8.71
C THR A 85 0.16 8.50 -7.79
N SER A 86 -0.46 9.67 -8.01
CA SER A 86 -0.42 10.73 -7.00
C SER A 86 -1.27 10.37 -5.78
N GLN A 87 -2.40 9.67 -5.91
CA GLN A 87 -3.16 9.20 -4.75
C GLN A 87 -2.42 8.07 -4.01
N LYS A 88 -1.90 7.03 -4.69
CA LYS A 88 -1.09 5.97 -4.04
C LYS A 88 0.25 6.47 -3.48
N LYS A 89 0.99 7.35 -4.18
CA LYS A 89 2.18 8.00 -3.61
C LYS A 89 1.82 9.02 -2.54
N LYS A 90 0.68 9.73 -2.60
CA LYS A 90 0.21 10.58 -1.48
C LYS A 90 -0.22 9.74 -0.28
N ILE A 91 -0.74 8.52 -0.46
CA ILE A 91 -1.14 7.61 0.64
C ILE A 91 0.11 6.96 1.27
N ALA A 92 1.07 6.46 0.49
CA ALA A 92 2.32 5.88 1.00
C ALA A 92 3.30 6.93 1.56
N LYS A 93 3.35 8.14 0.97
CA LYS A 93 4.11 9.28 1.50
C LYS A 93 3.43 9.88 2.74
N LYS A 94 2.08 9.87 2.81
CA LYS A 94 1.35 10.15 4.06
C LYS A 94 1.59 9.08 5.11
N GLU A 95 1.72 7.79 4.80
CA GLU A 95 2.03 6.76 5.81
C GLU A 95 3.47 6.82 6.33
N THR A 96 4.44 7.23 5.51
CA THR A 96 5.84 7.40 5.93
C THR A 96 6.09 8.75 6.64
N GLU A 97 5.38 9.83 6.25
CA GLU A 97 5.29 11.05 7.06
C GLU A 97 4.46 10.84 8.34
N PHE A 98 3.42 10.00 8.35
CA PHE A 98 2.59 9.72 9.52
C PHE A 98 3.19 8.67 10.46
N LYS A 99 4.26 7.96 10.07
CA LYS A 99 5.07 7.16 11.00
C LYS A 99 6.25 7.96 11.57
N SER A 100 6.85 8.86 10.79
CA SER A 100 7.95 9.71 11.25
C SER A 100 7.49 10.95 12.04
N LYS A 101 6.26 11.43 11.83
CA LYS A 101 5.66 12.56 12.57
C LYS A 101 4.87 12.11 13.81
N LYS A 102 4.52 10.83 13.96
CA LYS A 102 3.61 10.33 15.02
C LYS A 102 4.31 9.79 16.28
N THR A 103 5.62 9.56 16.23
CA THR A 103 6.47 9.36 17.42
C THR A 103 6.93 10.67 18.07
N ALA A 104 6.63 11.83 17.49
CA ALA A 104 7.00 13.14 18.07
C ALA A 104 5.85 14.16 18.19
N SER A 105 4.69 13.96 17.54
CA SER A 105 3.62 14.99 17.49
C SER A 105 2.24 14.61 18.03
N THR A 106 2.00 13.35 18.42
CA THR A 106 0.66 12.92 18.89
C THR A 106 0.50 12.90 20.40
N GLU A 107 1.59 13.05 21.15
CA GLU A 107 1.53 13.40 22.59
C GLU A 107 1.46 14.93 22.81
N LYS A 108 1.95 15.74 21.86
CA LYS A 108 1.97 17.22 22.00
C LYS A 108 0.76 17.96 21.40
N LYS A 109 0.03 17.39 20.44
CA LYS A 109 -1.16 18.04 19.86
C LYS A 109 -2.45 17.76 20.64
N SER A 110 -2.59 16.57 21.22
CA SER A 110 -3.65 16.31 22.19
C SER A 110 -3.49 17.22 23.41
N GLN A 111 -2.29 17.44 23.94
CA GLN A 111 -2.11 18.36 25.07
C GLN A 111 -2.37 19.85 24.79
N ASN A 112 -2.31 20.32 23.54
CA ASN A 112 -2.49 21.75 23.21
C ASN A 112 -3.89 22.12 22.68
N GLU A 113 -4.66 21.18 22.11
CA GLU A 113 -6.08 21.40 21.80
C GLU A 113 -7.01 21.09 22.99
N ILE A 114 -6.52 20.35 23.98
CA ILE A 114 -7.27 20.01 25.21
C ILE A 114 -7.34 21.20 26.21
N THR A 115 -6.51 22.23 26.05
CA THR A 115 -6.41 23.34 27.03
C THR A 115 -7.36 24.51 26.73
N ASN A 116 -7.86 24.66 25.50
CA ASN A 116 -8.60 25.86 25.07
C ASN A 116 -9.96 25.53 24.43
N SER A 117 -10.88 24.93 25.20
CA SER A 117 -12.30 25.01 24.82
C SER A 117 -12.81 26.44 25.10
N PRO A 118 -13.26 27.19 24.08
CA PRO A 118 -13.70 28.58 24.23
C PRO A 118 -14.94 28.73 25.13
N GLU A 119 -15.74 27.68 25.31
CA GLU A 119 -16.90 27.70 26.21
C GLU A 119 -16.50 27.75 27.70
N LEU A 120 -15.42 27.09 28.11
CA LEU A 120 -14.94 27.13 29.49
C LEU A 120 -14.35 28.47 29.87
N ALA A 121 -13.50 29.02 28.99
CA ALA A 121 -12.93 30.33 29.20
C ALA A 121 -14.04 31.38 29.36
N GLY A 122 -15.15 31.22 28.62
CA GLY A 122 -16.34 32.06 28.76
C GLY A 122 -17.07 31.90 30.10
N ILE A 123 -17.22 30.68 30.61
CA ILE A 123 -17.89 30.42 31.90
C ILE A 123 -17.01 30.86 33.08
N GLU A 124 -15.72 30.54 33.08
CA GLU A 124 -14.79 30.98 34.12
C GLU A 124 -14.66 32.50 34.15
N GLN A 125 -14.54 33.15 32.98
CA GLN A 125 -14.48 34.61 32.90
C GLN A 125 -15.80 35.26 33.35
N LYS A 126 -16.96 34.63 33.12
CA LYS A 126 -18.25 35.12 33.60
C LYS A 126 -18.37 34.99 35.13
N LEU A 127 -17.87 33.90 35.69
CA LEU A 127 -17.89 33.66 37.14
C LEU A 127 -16.93 34.60 37.88
N ASP A 128 -15.72 34.81 37.35
CA ASP A 128 -14.75 35.76 37.91
C ASP A 128 -15.28 37.20 37.88
N LYS A 129 -15.97 37.59 36.81
CA LYS A 129 -16.67 38.90 36.73
C LYS A 129 -17.75 39.04 37.80
N MET A 130 -18.52 37.98 38.08
CA MET A 130 -19.54 38.01 39.14
C MET A 130 -18.92 38.14 40.54
N ILE A 131 -17.79 37.47 40.79
CA ILE A 131 -17.08 37.57 42.08
C ILE A 131 -16.51 38.98 42.26
N GLN A 132 -15.87 39.54 41.23
CA GLN A 132 -15.33 40.90 41.27
C GLN A 132 -16.42 41.96 41.45
N GLN A 133 -17.56 41.82 40.75
CA GLN A 133 -18.68 42.74 40.92
C GLN A 133 -19.20 42.73 42.36
N LYS A 134 -19.33 41.54 42.96
CA LYS A 134 -19.75 41.42 44.36
C LYS A 134 -18.76 41.99 45.36
N GLU A 135 -17.46 41.96 45.05
CA GLU A 135 -16.43 42.60 45.87
C GLU A 135 -16.54 44.12 45.83
N ILE A 136 -16.75 44.69 44.63
CA ILE A 136 -16.95 46.13 44.45
C ILE A 136 -18.24 46.58 45.17
N ASP A 137 -19.35 45.84 45.00
CA ASP A 137 -20.62 46.16 45.67
C ASP A 137 -20.48 46.14 47.20
N LEU A 138 -19.62 45.26 47.74
CA LEU A 138 -19.34 45.15 49.17
C LEU A 138 -18.51 46.33 49.68
N GLU A 139 -17.47 46.73 48.96
CA GLU A 139 -16.66 47.91 49.31
C GLU A 139 -17.50 49.19 49.31
N LEU A 140 -18.33 49.40 48.28
CA LEU A 140 -19.25 50.54 48.22
C LEU A 140 -20.21 50.56 49.42
N ARG A 141 -20.76 49.40 49.78
CA ARG A 141 -21.69 49.28 50.90
C ARG A 141 -21.02 49.47 52.25
N LYS A 142 -19.74 49.09 52.39
CA LYS A 142 -18.91 49.38 53.57
C LYS A 142 -18.67 50.89 53.73
N GLU A 143 -18.39 51.59 52.64
CA GLU A 143 -18.25 53.05 52.66
C GLU A 143 -19.56 53.72 53.08
N GLU A 144 -20.71 53.32 52.50
CA GLU A 144 -22.03 53.84 52.87
C GLU A 144 -22.36 53.64 54.36
N LEU A 145 -22.04 52.46 54.90
CA LEU A 145 -22.27 52.15 56.31
C LEU A 145 -21.29 52.90 57.23
N SER A 146 -20.06 53.15 56.79
CA SER A 146 -19.08 53.94 57.56
C SER A 146 -19.51 55.40 57.73
N ILE A 147 -20.20 55.97 56.73
CA ILE A 147 -20.77 57.32 56.77
C ILE A 147 -21.95 57.36 57.77
N LYS A 148 -22.82 56.35 57.75
CA LYS A 148 -23.97 56.21 58.68
C LYS A 148 -23.59 55.85 60.12
N LYS A 149 -22.40 55.27 60.33
CA LYS A 149 -21.86 54.92 61.65
C LYS A 149 -21.66 56.13 62.57
N SER A 150 -21.59 57.34 62.01
CA SER A 150 -21.60 58.59 62.77
C SER A 150 -22.92 58.89 63.50
N GLU A 151 -23.99 58.11 63.29
CA GLU A 151 -25.33 58.40 63.80
C GLU A 151 -25.94 57.35 64.77
N ASN A 152 -25.45 56.09 64.89
CA ASN A 152 -26.06 55.10 65.81
C ASN A 152 -25.26 53.78 66.03
N ASP A 153 -25.15 53.29 67.28
CA ASP A 153 -24.44 52.05 67.65
C ASP A 153 -25.06 50.74 67.09
N ARG A 154 -26.32 50.76 66.64
CA ARG A 154 -26.99 49.59 66.04
C ARG A 154 -26.38 49.13 64.71
N PHE A 155 -25.68 50.01 64.00
CA PHE A 155 -25.15 49.71 62.65
C PHE A 155 -24.01 48.69 62.65
N ASP A 156 -23.22 48.59 63.72
CA ASP A 156 -22.10 47.64 63.80
C ASP A 156 -22.54 46.18 63.80
N THR A 157 -23.72 45.90 64.36
CA THR A 157 -24.30 44.56 64.34
C THR A 157 -24.82 44.15 62.96
N LEU A 158 -25.34 45.12 62.19
CA LEU A 158 -25.81 44.89 60.82
C LEU A 158 -24.65 44.69 59.85
N LEU A 159 -23.57 45.47 60.01
CA LEU A 159 -22.37 45.36 59.18
C LEU A 159 -21.71 43.98 59.33
N LYS A 160 -21.56 43.49 60.57
CA LYS A 160 -21.04 42.13 60.82
C LYS A 160 -21.91 41.04 60.19
N ARG A 161 -23.24 41.20 60.23
CA ARG A 161 -24.18 40.24 59.64
C ARG A 161 -24.13 40.24 58.11
N GLU A 162 -24.00 41.40 57.48
CA GLU A 162 -23.83 41.49 56.02
C GLU A 162 -22.48 40.91 55.57
N GLU A 163 -21.40 41.14 56.33
CA GLU A 163 -20.09 40.52 56.06
C GLU A 163 -20.14 38.99 56.15
N GLU A 164 -20.86 38.45 57.13
CA GLU A 164 -21.05 37.01 57.31
C GLU A 164 -21.83 36.40 56.13
N ILE A 165 -22.96 37.00 55.74
CA ILE A 165 -23.77 36.55 54.59
C ILE A 165 -22.93 36.55 53.29
N LEU A 166 -22.11 37.59 53.08
CA LEU A 166 -21.24 37.67 51.91
C LEU A 166 -20.10 36.65 51.96
N SER A 167 -19.56 36.37 53.13
CA SER A 167 -18.53 35.33 53.30
C SER A 167 -19.09 33.94 52.97
N GLU A 168 -20.32 33.66 53.40
CA GLU A 168 -21.04 32.42 53.11
C GLU A 168 -21.35 32.29 51.62
N GLU A 169 -21.81 33.37 50.98
CA GLU A 169 -22.11 33.36 49.55
C GLU A 169 -20.84 33.19 48.69
N LYS A 170 -19.71 33.78 49.09
CA LYS A 170 -18.41 33.54 48.46
C LYS A 170 -17.94 32.08 48.63
N ALA A 171 -18.17 31.48 49.80
CA ALA A 171 -17.84 30.08 50.04
C ALA A 171 -18.66 29.14 49.12
N LEU A 172 -19.96 29.39 49.00
CA LEU A 172 -20.85 28.64 48.09
C LEU A 172 -20.45 28.80 46.62
N LEU A 173 -20.09 30.01 46.18
CA LEU A 173 -19.60 30.23 44.81
C LEU A 173 -18.30 29.48 44.52
N LYS A 174 -17.39 29.41 45.50
CA LYS A 174 -16.13 28.67 45.39
C LYS A 174 -16.38 27.15 45.36
N GLU A 175 -17.32 26.65 46.15
CA GLU A 175 -17.72 25.25 46.14
C GLU A 175 -18.39 24.85 44.82
N ASN A 176 -19.33 25.65 44.33
CA ASN A 176 -19.97 25.41 43.03
C ASN A 176 -18.96 25.40 41.87
N ARG A 177 -17.93 26.26 41.92
CA ARG A 177 -16.82 26.24 40.95
C ARG A 177 -16.07 24.91 40.97
N TYR A 178 -15.79 24.40 42.17
CA TYR A 178 -15.07 23.14 42.33
C TYR A 178 -15.87 21.95 41.77
N ILE A 179 -17.16 21.86 42.09
CA ILE A 179 -18.06 20.81 41.59
C ILE A 179 -18.13 20.84 40.05
N LEU A 180 -18.29 22.05 39.48
CA LEU A 180 -18.37 22.21 38.03
C LEU A 180 -17.06 21.81 37.34
N GLN A 181 -15.91 22.13 37.92
CA GLN A 181 -14.61 21.71 37.40
C GLN A 181 -14.45 20.19 37.44
N GLU A 182 -14.88 19.53 38.52
CA GLU A 182 -14.81 18.07 38.65
C GLU A 182 -15.72 17.35 37.64
N GLU A 183 -16.96 17.81 37.47
CA GLU A 183 -17.91 17.25 36.50
C GLU A 183 -17.36 17.38 35.07
N LEU A 184 -16.74 18.51 34.78
CA LEU A 184 -16.17 18.77 33.47
C LEU A 184 -14.91 17.92 33.21
N GLU A 185 -14.08 17.69 34.22
CA GLU A 185 -12.97 16.74 34.11
C GLU A 185 -13.45 15.32 33.85
N LYS A 186 -14.57 14.90 34.48
CA LYS A 186 -15.19 13.60 34.21
C LYS A 186 -15.65 13.52 32.75
N GLU A 187 -16.38 14.53 32.27
CA GLU A 187 -16.84 14.56 30.89
C GLU A 187 -15.67 14.55 29.88
N ARG A 188 -14.58 15.27 30.18
CA ARG A 188 -13.35 15.25 29.36
C ARG A 188 -12.73 13.87 29.30
N LYS A 189 -12.64 13.15 30.43
CA LYS A 189 -12.11 11.78 30.48
C LYS A 189 -12.99 10.83 29.66
N GLU A 190 -14.31 10.99 29.72
CA GLU A 190 -15.26 10.19 28.93
C GLU A 190 -15.15 10.47 27.43
N ARG A 191 -15.07 11.74 27.01
CA ARG A 191 -14.86 12.11 25.60
C ARG A 191 -13.55 11.55 25.06
N ALA A 192 -12.46 11.66 25.82
CA ALA A 192 -11.17 11.08 25.43
C ALA A 192 -11.21 9.55 25.31
N LEU A 193 -12.01 8.87 26.14
CA LEU A 193 -12.22 7.42 26.03
C LEU A 193 -13.05 7.06 24.79
N LEU A 194 -14.09 7.83 24.49
CA LEU A 194 -14.92 7.65 23.30
C LEU A 194 -14.11 7.85 22.02
N GLU A 195 -13.27 8.88 21.95
CA GLU A 195 -12.37 9.11 20.82
C GLU A 195 -11.41 7.93 20.61
N LYS A 196 -10.84 7.37 21.68
CA LYS A 196 -10.02 6.16 21.60
C LYS A 196 -10.80 4.97 21.02
N ARG A 197 -12.05 4.78 21.44
CA ARG A 197 -12.92 3.71 20.91
C ARG A 197 -13.27 3.95 19.44
N VAL A 198 -13.62 5.17 19.06
CA VAL A 198 -13.93 5.53 17.66
C VAL A 198 -12.73 5.30 16.76
N THR A 199 -11.53 5.78 17.16
CA THR A 199 -10.31 5.54 16.38
C THR A 199 -9.96 4.06 16.26
N GLU A 200 -10.20 3.25 17.30
CA GLU A 200 -10.04 1.79 17.21
C GLU A 200 -11.04 1.16 16.24
N LEU A 201 -12.30 1.59 16.27
CA LEU A 201 -13.36 1.11 15.38
C LEU A 201 -13.11 1.50 13.92
N GLU A 202 -12.70 2.73 13.66
CA GLU A 202 -12.28 3.18 12.32
C GLU A 202 -11.12 2.33 11.78
N LEU A 203 -10.16 2.00 12.65
CA LEU A 203 -9.02 1.18 12.27
C LEU A 203 -9.42 -0.28 12.02
N LYS A 204 -10.38 -0.81 12.78
CA LYS A 204 -11.00 -2.12 12.50
C LYS A 204 -11.79 -2.09 11.18
N ASN A 205 -12.59 -1.05 10.93
CA ASN A 205 -13.35 -0.90 9.69
C ASN A 205 -12.44 -0.79 8.47
N ARG A 206 -11.36 0.00 8.51
CA ARG A 206 -10.37 0.04 7.42
C ARG A 206 -9.74 -1.32 7.14
N ARG A 207 -9.46 -2.10 8.19
CA ARG A 207 -8.95 -3.47 7.99
C ARG A 207 -10.00 -4.34 7.31
N LEU A 208 -11.27 -4.24 7.71
CA LEU A 208 -12.37 -4.99 7.10
C LEU A 208 -12.62 -4.57 5.64
N GLU A 209 -12.59 -3.28 5.32
CA GLU A 209 -12.69 -2.78 3.95
C GLU A 209 -11.55 -3.32 3.10
N MET A 210 -10.31 -3.31 3.63
CA MET A 210 -9.16 -3.91 2.96
C MET A 210 -9.40 -5.39 2.67
N PHE A 211 -9.96 -6.16 3.62
CA PHE A 211 -10.31 -7.56 3.41
C PHE A 211 -11.43 -7.77 2.39
N LEU A 212 -12.48 -6.95 2.41
CA LEU A 212 -13.57 -7.03 1.44
C LEU A 212 -13.14 -6.63 0.02
N SER A 213 -12.10 -5.80 -0.09
CA SER A 213 -11.51 -5.38 -1.36
C SER A 213 -10.44 -6.34 -1.90
N MET A 214 -10.07 -7.39 -1.15
CA MET A 214 -9.12 -8.39 -1.63
C MET A 214 -9.79 -9.25 -2.69
N ASP A 215 -9.16 -9.36 -3.86
CA ASP A 215 -9.55 -10.31 -4.89
C ASP A 215 -9.38 -11.75 -4.39
N GLU A 216 -10.17 -12.70 -4.92
CA GLU A 216 -10.15 -14.11 -4.52
C GLU A 216 -8.74 -14.72 -4.62
N GLY A 217 -7.98 -14.29 -5.63
CA GLY A 217 -6.58 -14.70 -5.80
C GLY A 217 -5.64 -14.22 -4.70
N GLU A 218 -5.88 -13.04 -4.11
CA GLU A 218 -5.08 -12.56 -2.97
C GLU A 218 -5.42 -13.35 -1.71
N VAL A 219 -6.70 -13.64 -1.47
CA VAL A 219 -7.14 -14.46 -0.33
C VAL A 219 -6.49 -15.84 -0.40
N ALA A 220 -6.51 -16.50 -1.56
CA ALA A 220 -5.83 -17.77 -1.78
C ALA A 220 -4.32 -17.68 -1.45
N TYR A 221 -3.64 -16.63 -1.92
CA TYR A 221 -2.22 -16.39 -1.63
C TYR A 221 -1.92 -16.16 -0.13
N TYR A 222 -2.80 -15.51 0.62
CA TYR A 222 -2.64 -15.30 2.06
C TYR A 222 -3.04 -16.50 2.92
N SER A 223 -3.79 -17.46 2.36
CA SER A 223 -4.22 -18.68 3.05
C SER A 223 -3.18 -19.81 3.01
N GLN A 224 -2.31 -19.84 2.00
CA GLN A 224 -1.35 -20.94 1.82
C GLN A 224 -0.26 -20.96 2.90
N LYS A 225 0.17 -22.16 3.28
CA LYS A 225 1.33 -22.35 4.16
C LYS A 225 2.60 -21.88 3.47
N ARG A 226 3.36 -21.02 4.14
CA ARG A 226 4.56 -20.37 3.58
C ARG A 226 5.81 -21.04 4.12
N ASP A 227 6.67 -21.49 3.21
CA ASP A 227 8.02 -21.97 3.52
C ASP A 227 9.02 -20.88 3.14
N SER A 228 9.90 -20.50 4.07
CA SER A 228 10.91 -19.45 3.82
C SER A 228 11.85 -19.83 2.66
N MET A 229 12.07 -21.13 2.46
CA MET A 229 12.92 -21.63 1.38
C MET A 229 12.25 -21.64 0.01
N ASP A 230 10.93 -21.49 -0.10
CA ASP A 230 10.26 -21.50 -1.40
C ASP A 230 10.68 -20.30 -2.27
N ILE A 231 10.81 -19.13 -1.65
CA ILE A 231 11.35 -17.92 -2.29
C ILE A 231 12.78 -18.19 -2.79
N VAL A 232 13.63 -18.78 -1.96
CA VAL A 232 15.03 -19.05 -2.30
C VAL A 232 15.13 -20.04 -3.45
N LYS A 233 14.39 -21.17 -3.40
CA LYS A 233 14.39 -22.21 -4.44
C LYS A 233 13.98 -21.64 -5.80
N ARG A 234 12.94 -20.79 -5.84
CA ARG A 234 12.52 -20.12 -7.08
C ARG A 234 13.58 -19.16 -7.60
N SER A 235 14.18 -18.37 -6.72
CA SER A 235 15.27 -17.45 -7.06
C SER A 235 16.59 -18.15 -7.43
N MET A 236 16.78 -19.42 -7.07
CA MET A 236 17.87 -20.27 -7.55
C MET A 236 17.68 -20.72 -9.00
N ILE A 237 16.43 -20.91 -9.45
CA ILE A 237 16.17 -21.25 -10.86
C ILE A 237 16.34 -20.00 -11.72
N PHE A 238 15.77 -18.88 -11.26
CA PHE A 238 15.82 -17.64 -12.00
C PHE A 238 15.87 -16.41 -11.07
N PRO A 239 16.88 -15.53 -11.20
CA PRO A 239 16.98 -14.33 -10.37
C PRO A 239 15.73 -13.48 -10.41
N GLY A 240 15.23 -13.09 -9.24
CA GLY A 240 14.02 -12.28 -9.11
C GLY A 240 12.70 -13.06 -9.07
N TRP A 241 12.68 -14.36 -9.37
CA TRP A 241 11.43 -15.14 -9.41
C TRP A 241 10.80 -15.29 -8.02
N GLY A 242 11.59 -15.65 -7.00
CA GLY A 242 11.09 -15.76 -5.63
C GLY A 242 10.55 -14.44 -5.09
N GLN A 243 11.18 -13.31 -5.42
CA GLN A 243 10.72 -11.98 -5.00
C GLN A 243 9.37 -11.63 -5.63
N ARG A 244 9.18 -11.89 -6.93
CA ARG A 244 7.86 -11.73 -7.58
C ARG A 244 6.80 -12.62 -6.96
N TYR A 245 7.16 -13.86 -6.64
CA TYR A 245 6.26 -14.79 -5.95
C TYR A 245 5.85 -14.26 -4.56
N ALA A 246 6.77 -13.61 -3.85
CA ALA A 246 6.52 -12.94 -2.58
C ALA A 246 5.70 -11.65 -2.69
N LYS A 247 5.23 -11.27 -3.89
CA LYS A 247 4.62 -9.96 -4.22
C LYS A 247 5.56 -8.76 -4.04
N ASP A 248 6.87 -9.00 -4.01
CA ASP A 248 7.91 -7.97 -4.14
C ASP A 248 8.35 -7.85 -5.61
N GLU A 249 7.42 -7.37 -6.44
CA GLU A 249 7.61 -7.23 -7.88
C GLU A 249 8.77 -6.30 -8.22
N PHE A 250 9.00 -5.28 -7.39
CA PHE A 250 10.06 -4.30 -7.58
C PHE A 250 11.44 -4.96 -7.51
N SER A 251 11.75 -5.62 -6.39
CA SER A 251 13.05 -6.31 -6.23
C SER A 251 13.18 -7.46 -7.23
N GLY A 252 12.08 -8.18 -7.48
CA GLY A 252 12.06 -9.25 -8.48
C GLY A 252 12.43 -8.77 -9.87
N ASN A 253 11.81 -7.70 -10.35
CA ASN A 253 12.13 -7.09 -11.64
C ASN A 253 13.58 -6.58 -11.68
N ALA A 254 14.03 -5.91 -10.63
CA ALA A 254 15.39 -5.36 -10.56
C ALA A 254 16.45 -6.47 -10.71
N PHE A 255 16.33 -7.58 -9.97
CA PHE A 255 17.27 -8.69 -10.06
C PHE A 255 17.19 -9.43 -11.40
N SER A 256 15.99 -9.75 -11.90
CA SER A 256 15.81 -10.44 -13.18
C SER A 256 16.44 -9.64 -14.33
N VAL A 257 16.09 -8.35 -14.44
CA VAL A 257 16.55 -7.48 -15.53
C VAL A 257 18.05 -7.24 -15.44
N THR A 258 18.57 -6.95 -14.24
CA THR A 258 20.00 -6.73 -14.04
C THR A 258 20.82 -7.98 -14.38
N PHE A 259 20.38 -9.16 -13.92
CA PHE A 259 21.07 -10.41 -14.23
C PHE A 259 21.05 -10.72 -15.72
N LEU A 260 19.87 -10.71 -16.36
CA LEU A 260 19.76 -11.00 -17.80
C LEU A 260 20.61 -10.04 -18.62
N THR A 261 20.61 -8.76 -18.26
CA THR A 261 21.36 -7.74 -19.02
C THR A 261 22.86 -7.92 -18.86
N THR A 262 23.36 -8.07 -17.63
CA THR A 262 24.81 -8.29 -17.39
C THR A 262 25.31 -9.59 -17.98
N PHE A 263 24.54 -10.66 -17.84
CA PHE A 263 24.89 -11.97 -18.34
C PHE A 263 24.92 -12.01 -19.87
N SER A 264 23.87 -11.53 -20.53
CA SER A 264 23.80 -11.48 -22.00
C SER A 264 24.90 -10.58 -22.58
N LEU A 265 25.09 -9.40 -22.03
CA LEU A 265 26.11 -8.46 -22.48
C LEU A 265 27.53 -8.98 -22.23
N GLY A 266 27.74 -9.66 -21.10
CA GLY A 266 28.99 -10.32 -20.77
C GLY A 266 29.33 -11.46 -21.74
N LEU A 267 28.35 -12.31 -22.06
CA LEU A 267 28.49 -13.37 -23.05
C LEU A 267 28.84 -12.80 -24.44
N LEU A 268 28.04 -11.85 -24.92
CA LEU A 268 28.25 -11.23 -26.24
C LEU A 268 29.62 -10.55 -26.34
N SER A 269 30.02 -9.79 -25.32
CA SER A 269 31.33 -9.12 -25.29
C SER A 269 32.48 -10.13 -25.26
N TYR A 270 32.34 -11.20 -24.47
CA TYR A 270 33.36 -12.24 -24.34
C TYR A 270 33.56 -13.04 -25.63
N THR A 271 32.47 -13.45 -26.30
CA THR A 271 32.54 -14.20 -27.56
C THR A 271 33.08 -13.32 -28.68
N SER A 272 32.64 -12.07 -28.76
CA SER A 272 33.07 -11.14 -29.81
C SER A 272 34.54 -10.72 -29.68
N GLY A 273 35.08 -10.67 -28.45
CA GLY A 273 36.52 -10.47 -28.25
C GLY A 273 37.37 -11.67 -28.69
N LYS A 274 36.82 -12.89 -28.70
CA LYS A 274 37.50 -14.09 -29.19
C LYS A 274 37.44 -14.24 -30.72
N TYR A 275 36.30 -13.89 -31.31
CA TYR A 275 36.03 -14.03 -32.73
C TYR A 275 35.98 -12.64 -33.35
N SER A 276 37.15 -12.12 -33.74
CA SER A 276 37.37 -10.80 -34.32
C SER A 276 36.80 -10.66 -35.75
N GLU A 277 35.52 -10.97 -35.94
CA GLU A 277 34.80 -10.73 -37.20
C GLU A 277 34.09 -9.37 -37.16
N SER A 278 34.23 -8.60 -38.25
CA SER A 278 33.64 -7.25 -38.41
C SER A 278 32.13 -7.22 -38.25
N ASN A 279 31.44 -8.28 -38.68
CA ASN A 279 29.96 -8.35 -38.61
C ASN A 279 29.48 -8.47 -37.16
N ILE A 280 30.24 -9.16 -36.30
CA ILE A 280 29.94 -9.30 -34.87
C ILE A 280 30.19 -7.96 -34.15
N ARG A 281 31.10 -7.13 -34.66
CA ARG A 281 31.45 -5.82 -34.08
C ARG A 281 30.32 -4.80 -34.19
N GLU A 282 29.61 -4.75 -35.31
CA GLU A 282 28.50 -3.82 -35.56
C GLU A 282 27.23 -4.24 -34.80
N GLU A 283 26.97 -5.53 -34.73
CA GLU A 283 25.83 -6.08 -33.97
C GLU A 283 26.03 -5.94 -32.46
N THR A 284 27.26 -6.10 -31.98
CA THR A 284 27.58 -5.87 -30.56
C THR A 284 27.50 -4.42 -30.14
N SER A 285 27.93 -3.46 -30.96
CA SER A 285 27.85 -2.04 -30.60
C SER A 285 26.41 -1.53 -30.57
N THR A 286 25.58 -1.97 -31.53
CA THR A 286 24.15 -1.63 -31.59
C THR A 286 23.36 -2.26 -30.45
N THR A 287 23.62 -3.52 -30.10
CA THR A 287 23.01 -4.14 -28.91
C THR A 287 23.54 -3.53 -27.61
N LEU A 288 24.82 -3.13 -27.53
CA LEU A 288 25.36 -2.45 -26.35
C LEU A 288 24.65 -1.11 -26.11
N SER A 289 24.46 -0.30 -27.15
CA SER A 289 23.85 1.02 -27.03
C SER A 289 22.35 0.95 -26.74
N GLN A 290 21.64 0.00 -27.35
CA GLN A 290 20.23 -0.28 -27.02
C GLN A 290 20.07 -0.80 -25.58
N ASN A 291 20.94 -1.71 -25.15
CA ASN A 291 20.90 -2.23 -23.78
C ASN A 291 21.35 -1.19 -22.76
N ALA A 292 22.28 -0.29 -23.09
CA ALA A 292 22.69 0.82 -22.24
C ALA A 292 21.54 1.81 -22.00
N PHE A 293 20.72 2.06 -23.02
CA PHE A 293 19.49 2.81 -22.87
C PHE A 293 18.50 2.10 -21.93
N LEU A 294 18.24 0.81 -22.12
CA LEU A 294 17.40 0.02 -21.20
C LEU A 294 17.95 0.03 -19.76
N LEU A 295 19.27 -0.06 -19.60
CA LEU A 295 19.98 0.02 -18.31
C LEU A 295 19.82 1.38 -17.63
N SER A 296 19.87 2.48 -18.38
CA SER A 296 19.64 3.84 -17.84
C SER A 296 18.20 4.02 -17.32
N GLN A 297 17.22 3.39 -17.98
CA GLN A 297 15.83 3.41 -17.55
C GLN A 297 15.61 2.60 -16.27
N VAL A 298 16.28 1.46 -16.14
CA VAL A 298 16.29 0.66 -14.91
C VAL A 298 16.98 1.42 -13.76
N SER A 299 18.02 2.21 -14.02
CA SER A 299 18.70 3.01 -12.98
C SER A 299 17.91 4.25 -12.55
N SER A 300 17.14 4.88 -13.46
CA SER A 300 16.34 6.09 -13.13
C SER A 300 15.19 5.83 -12.16
N THR A 301 14.76 4.57 -12.04
CA THR A 301 13.70 4.14 -11.13
C THR A 301 14.21 3.44 -9.87
N ASN A 302 15.51 3.05 -9.85
CA ASN A 302 16.10 2.24 -8.81
C ASN A 302 17.34 2.92 -8.22
N SER A 303 17.27 3.40 -6.96
CA SER A 303 18.42 3.86 -6.16
C SER A 303 19.37 2.74 -5.74
N SER A 304 19.21 1.53 -6.30
CA SER A 304 19.99 0.34 -5.93
C SER A 304 21.43 0.41 -6.47
N LEU A 305 22.37 -0.08 -5.65
CA LEU A 305 23.80 -0.26 -5.94
C LEU A 305 24.08 -0.90 -7.32
N SER A 306 23.17 -1.76 -7.79
CA SER A 306 23.18 -2.38 -9.12
C SER A 306 23.15 -1.37 -10.26
N GLY A 307 22.30 -0.34 -10.21
CA GLY A 307 22.21 0.66 -11.28
C GLY A 307 23.51 1.46 -11.46
N TYR A 308 24.14 1.82 -10.33
CA TYR A 308 25.45 2.50 -10.31
C TYR A 308 26.59 1.61 -10.80
N ALA A 309 26.63 0.34 -10.37
CA ALA A 309 27.66 -0.61 -10.81
C ALA A 309 27.61 -0.83 -12.33
N LEU A 310 26.40 -0.87 -12.91
CA LEU A 310 26.21 -1.04 -14.35
C LEU A 310 26.53 0.21 -15.13
N TYR A 311 26.08 1.38 -14.68
CA TYR A 311 26.36 2.65 -15.33
C TYR A 311 27.87 2.95 -15.35
N SER A 312 28.56 2.72 -14.23
CA SER A 312 30.02 2.91 -14.15
C SER A 312 30.79 1.90 -15.01
N SER A 313 30.29 0.68 -15.16
CA SER A 313 30.86 -0.32 -16.07
C SER A 313 30.65 0.08 -17.54
N TYR A 314 29.47 0.61 -17.88
CA TYR A 314 29.17 1.13 -19.22
C TYR A 314 30.07 2.30 -19.60
N GLN A 315 30.13 3.36 -18.77
CA GLN A 315 31.01 4.51 -19.04
C GLN A 315 32.47 4.12 -19.20
N LYS A 316 32.96 3.15 -18.43
CA LYS A 316 34.34 2.65 -18.55
C LYS A 316 34.57 1.75 -19.77
N GLY A 317 33.50 1.22 -20.37
CA GLY A 317 33.54 0.29 -21.49
C GLY A 317 33.53 0.97 -22.86
N GLU A 318 32.93 2.15 -22.98
CA GLU A 318 32.70 2.83 -24.27
C GLU A 318 34.00 3.10 -25.05
N SER A 319 35.07 3.49 -24.37
CA SER A 319 36.40 3.71 -24.98
C SER A 319 37.23 2.44 -25.19
N LYS A 320 36.78 1.30 -24.65
CA LYS A 320 37.53 0.03 -24.62
C LYS A 320 37.00 -1.01 -25.60
N LEU A 321 35.95 -0.69 -26.35
CA LEU A 321 35.27 -1.63 -27.24
C LEU A 321 35.99 -1.85 -28.58
N ASP A 322 36.93 -0.99 -28.96
CA ASP A 322 37.65 -1.13 -30.24
C ASP A 322 38.79 -2.16 -30.19
N ASP A 323 39.33 -2.46 -29.01
CA ASP A 323 40.36 -3.47 -28.82
C ASP A 323 39.74 -4.83 -28.45
N PRO A 324 39.97 -5.92 -29.23
CA PRO A 324 39.42 -7.24 -28.95
C PRO A 324 39.84 -7.80 -27.58
N LEU A 325 41.05 -7.48 -27.11
CA LEU A 325 41.53 -7.93 -25.80
C LEU A 325 40.78 -7.23 -24.66
N LEU A 326 40.61 -5.92 -24.76
CA LEU A 326 39.86 -5.14 -23.77
C LEU A 326 38.37 -5.51 -23.76
N ARG A 327 37.78 -5.78 -24.92
CA ARG A 327 36.40 -6.28 -25.06
C ARG A 327 36.21 -7.64 -24.37
N GLN A 328 37.19 -8.55 -24.51
CA GLN A 328 37.16 -9.83 -23.81
C GLN A 328 37.24 -9.64 -22.28
N GLN A 329 38.12 -8.75 -21.80
CA GLN A 329 38.22 -8.44 -20.37
C GLN A 329 36.95 -7.79 -19.82
N PHE A 330 36.32 -6.92 -20.61
CA PHE A 330 35.02 -6.33 -20.28
C PHE A 330 33.93 -7.40 -20.17
N GLY A 331 33.85 -8.32 -21.14
CA GLY A 331 32.93 -9.46 -21.08
C GLY A 331 33.14 -10.35 -19.85
N LYS A 332 34.39 -10.66 -19.50
CA LYS A 332 34.71 -11.39 -18.25
C LYS A 332 34.23 -10.63 -17.01
N THR A 333 34.49 -9.32 -16.95
CA THR A 333 34.03 -8.46 -15.84
C THR A 333 32.52 -8.51 -15.69
N LEU A 334 31.76 -8.34 -16.78
CA LEU A 334 30.30 -8.40 -16.77
C LEU A 334 29.75 -9.77 -16.34
N LEU A 335 30.39 -10.87 -16.78
CA LEU A 335 30.01 -12.21 -16.31
C LEU A 335 30.25 -12.38 -14.81
N ILE A 336 31.39 -11.92 -14.29
CA ILE A 336 31.66 -11.90 -12.84
C ILE A 336 30.60 -11.06 -12.11
N THR A 337 30.26 -9.87 -12.64
CA THR A 337 29.19 -9.04 -12.10
C THR A 337 27.85 -9.77 -12.09
N SER A 338 27.49 -10.50 -13.14
CA SER A 338 26.24 -11.27 -13.18
C SER A 338 26.19 -12.35 -12.10
N ILE A 339 27.31 -13.01 -11.80
CA ILE A 339 27.44 -13.99 -10.71
C ILE A 339 27.27 -13.30 -9.35
N LEU A 340 27.87 -12.12 -9.15
CA LEU A 340 27.70 -11.35 -7.91
C LEU A 340 26.25 -10.90 -7.72
N VAL A 341 25.59 -10.42 -8.79
CA VAL A 341 24.17 -10.05 -8.77
C VAL A 341 23.31 -11.27 -8.42
N TYR A 342 23.61 -12.43 -8.99
CA TYR A 342 22.94 -13.69 -8.68
C TYR A 342 23.09 -14.07 -7.20
N GLY A 343 24.30 -13.95 -6.64
CA GLY A 343 24.56 -14.18 -5.21
C GLY A 343 23.81 -13.20 -4.30
N ALA A 344 23.80 -11.91 -4.65
CA ALA A 344 23.04 -10.88 -3.93
C ALA A 344 21.53 -11.15 -3.97
N ASN A 345 21.02 -11.61 -5.12
CA ASN A 345 19.63 -12.05 -5.27
C ASN A 345 19.27 -13.19 -4.31
N LEU A 346 20.13 -14.20 -4.16
CA LEU A 346 19.88 -15.31 -3.23
C LEU A 346 19.90 -14.86 -1.76
N LEU A 347 20.83 -13.98 -1.39
CA LEU A 347 20.87 -13.40 -0.05
C LEU A 347 19.59 -12.61 0.23
N HIS A 348 19.16 -11.76 -0.69
CA HIS A 348 17.92 -11.00 -0.56
C HIS A 348 16.70 -11.94 -0.47
N ALA A 349 16.64 -12.97 -1.31
CA ALA A 349 15.59 -13.98 -1.29
C ALA A 349 15.53 -14.73 0.05
N TYR A 350 16.68 -15.00 0.68
CA TYR A 350 16.74 -15.64 2.00
C TYR A 350 16.16 -14.76 3.11
N TYR A 351 16.58 -13.49 3.19
CA TYR A 351 16.03 -12.55 4.18
C TYR A 351 14.54 -12.29 3.96
N LEU A 352 14.14 -12.07 2.70
CA LEU A 352 12.74 -11.89 2.33
C LEU A 352 11.92 -13.15 2.66
N GLY A 353 12.45 -14.35 2.40
CA GLY A 353 11.89 -15.65 2.79
C GLY A 353 11.60 -15.74 4.27
N ASN A 354 12.55 -15.34 5.10
CA ASN A 354 12.41 -15.38 6.54
C ASN A 354 11.31 -14.42 7.05
N ASP A 355 11.20 -13.23 6.46
CA ASP A 355 10.13 -12.28 6.83
C ASP A 355 8.77 -12.68 6.27
N TRP A 356 8.75 -13.24 5.06
CA TRP A 356 7.55 -13.75 4.40
C TRP A 356 6.92 -14.93 5.15
N ALA A 357 7.74 -15.83 5.71
CA ALA A 357 7.29 -16.98 6.47
C ALA A 357 6.73 -16.63 7.86
N LYS A 358 7.09 -15.47 8.44
CA LYS A 358 6.53 -15.00 9.72
C LYS A 358 5.06 -14.59 9.60
N ILE A 359 4.58 -14.34 8.39
CA ILE A 359 3.17 -14.01 8.14
C ILE A 359 2.37 -15.30 8.32
N THR A 360 1.68 -15.43 9.45
CA THR A 360 0.85 -16.60 9.73
C THR A 360 -0.29 -16.69 8.71
N PRO A 361 -0.52 -17.86 8.10
CA PRO A 361 -1.69 -18.04 7.24
C PRO A 361 -2.93 -17.80 8.09
N LYS A 362 -3.77 -16.87 7.66
CA LYS A 362 -5.05 -16.63 8.31
C LYS A 362 -6.04 -17.64 7.75
N ASN A 363 -6.76 -18.32 8.63
CA ASN A 363 -7.92 -19.11 8.23
C ASN A 363 -9.01 -18.14 7.82
N TYR A 364 -9.21 -17.99 6.51
CA TYR A 364 -10.29 -17.21 5.95
C TYR A 364 -11.50 -18.13 5.76
N PRO A 365 -12.63 -17.90 6.48
CA PRO A 365 -13.83 -18.69 6.25
C PRO A 365 -14.30 -18.50 4.80
N GLY A 366 -14.36 -19.60 4.05
CA GLY A 366 -14.78 -19.61 2.64
C GLY A 366 -13.67 -19.36 1.61
N ALA A 367 -12.39 -19.28 2.00
CA ALA A 367 -11.33 -19.23 1.00
C ALA A 367 -11.28 -20.54 0.20
N PRO A 368 -11.29 -20.51 -1.14
CA PRO A 368 -11.12 -21.70 -1.94
C PRO A 368 -9.73 -22.25 -1.65
N ALA A 369 -9.68 -23.39 -0.98
CA ALA A 369 -8.41 -24.05 -0.73
C ALA A 369 -7.83 -24.50 -2.08
N SER A 370 -6.63 -24.01 -2.38
CA SER A 370 -5.88 -24.43 -3.57
C SER A 370 -5.14 -25.73 -3.24
N GLY A 371 -5.26 -26.72 -4.13
CA GLY A 371 -4.80 -28.09 -3.87
C GLY A 371 -5.81 -28.93 -3.10
N TRP A 372 -5.36 -30.09 -2.60
CA TRP A 372 -6.20 -31.01 -1.83
C TRP A 372 -6.49 -30.42 -0.45
N TYR A 373 -7.78 -30.32 -0.11
CA TYR A 373 -8.20 -29.95 1.23
C TYR A 373 -9.20 -30.97 1.78
N TRP A 374 -9.10 -31.19 3.08
CA TRP A 374 -10.02 -32.00 3.85
C TRP A 374 -10.60 -31.14 4.97
N ASP A 375 -11.88 -30.81 4.86
CA ASP A 375 -12.59 -30.01 5.85
C ASP A 375 -13.53 -30.89 6.69
N LEU A 376 -13.52 -30.66 7.99
CA LEU A 376 -14.26 -31.38 9.02
C LEU A 376 -15.09 -30.36 9.79
N ASN A 377 -16.21 -29.94 9.23
CA ASN A 377 -17.08 -28.97 9.88
C ASN A 377 -18.21 -29.69 10.62
N PRO A 378 -18.40 -29.42 11.93
CA PRO A 378 -19.60 -29.85 12.61
C PRO A 378 -20.80 -29.15 11.95
N GLU A 379 -21.78 -29.93 11.51
CA GLU A 379 -22.95 -29.42 10.81
C GLU A 379 -23.80 -28.60 11.79
N SER A 380 -23.64 -27.28 11.77
CA SER A 380 -24.51 -26.38 12.51
C SER A 380 -25.79 -26.20 11.69
N ASN A 381 -26.77 -27.07 11.90
CA ASN A 381 -28.11 -26.84 11.38
C ASN A 381 -28.78 -25.73 12.21
N PRO A 382 -29.01 -24.52 11.66
CA PRO A 382 -29.55 -23.40 12.42
C PRO A 382 -31.03 -23.57 12.80
N ASN A 383 -31.70 -24.63 12.34
CA ASN A 383 -33.16 -24.80 12.49
C ASN A 383 -33.62 -25.83 13.53
N HIS A 384 -32.73 -26.40 14.35
CA HIS A 384 -33.13 -27.34 15.41
C HIS A 384 -32.91 -26.76 16.82
N THR A 385 -34.00 -26.32 17.45
CA THR A 385 -34.04 -25.82 18.84
C THR A 385 -34.23 -26.92 19.89
N ASN A 386 -34.31 -28.20 19.51
CA ASN A 386 -34.50 -29.30 20.45
C ASN A 386 -33.23 -30.13 20.60
N ALA A 387 -32.66 -30.06 21.80
CA ALA A 387 -31.43 -30.73 22.18
C ALA A 387 -31.67 -32.24 22.43
N SER A 388 -31.36 -33.08 21.44
CA SER A 388 -30.74 -34.41 21.68
C SER A 388 -30.36 -35.19 20.42
N GLU A 389 -30.56 -34.67 19.20
CA GLU A 389 -30.29 -35.44 17.98
C GLU A 389 -28.98 -35.01 17.28
N SER A 390 -28.30 -36.02 16.75
CA SER A 390 -26.91 -36.10 16.33
C SER A 390 -26.27 -34.82 15.77
N ARG A 391 -25.13 -34.42 16.36
CA ARG A 391 -24.16 -33.53 15.71
C ARG A 391 -23.52 -34.28 14.54
N GLY A 392 -24.05 -34.08 13.32
CA GLY A 392 -23.42 -34.55 12.10
C GLY A 392 -22.04 -33.90 11.95
N VAL A 393 -21.04 -34.68 11.54
CA VAL A 393 -19.75 -34.14 11.09
C VAL A 393 -19.80 -34.19 9.56
N LYS A 394 -19.78 -33.02 8.91
CA LYS A 394 -19.68 -32.95 7.47
C LYS A 394 -18.20 -33.03 7.10
N THR A 395 -17.85 -34.05 6.33
CA THR A 395 -16.53 -34.19 5.72
C THR A 395 -16.59 -33.72 4.27
N GLU A 396 -15.82 -32.71 3.90
CA GLU A 396 -15.64 -32.31 2.51
C GLU A 396 -14.21 -32.57 2.07
N LEU A 397 -14.05 -33.31 0.98
CA LEU A 397 -12.76 -33.48 0.29
C LEU A 397 -12.87 -32.74 -1.05
N GLY A 398 -12.01 -31.75 -1.25
CA GLY A 398 -12.00 -30.95 -2.48
C GLY A 398 -10.60 -30.74 -3.04
N TYR A 399 -10.54 -30.40 -4.32
CA TYR A 399 -9.32 -30.01 -5.02
C TYR A 399 -9.57 -28.71 -5.78
N GLY A 400 -8.93 -27.62 -5.34
CA GLY A 400 -9.00 -26.33 -6.02
C GLY A 400 -7.90 -26.19 -7.08
N PHE A 401 -8.28 -25.93 -8.33
CA PHE A 401 -7.35 -25.55 -9.39
C PHE A 401 -7.04 -24.05 -9.31
N LEU A 402 -5.77 -23.67 -9.34
CA LEU A 402 -5.32 -22.31 -9.65
C LEU A 402 -5.35 -22.15 -11.17
N PHE A 403 -6.26 -21.34 -11.70
CA PHE A 403 -6.23 -20.87 -13.09
C PHE A 403 -5.76 -19.42 -13.15
#